data_AF-A0A960R7F7-F1
#
_entry.id   AF-A0A960R7F7-F1
#
_cell.length_a   1.000
_cell.length_b   1.000
_cell.length_c   1.000
_cell.angle_alpha   90.00
_cell.angle_beta   90.00
_cell.angle_gamma   90.00
#
_symmetry.space_group_name_H-M   'P 1'
#
loop_
_entity.id
_entity.type
_entity.pdbx_description
1 polymer ?
#
loop_
_entity_poly.entity_id
_entity_poly.type
_entity_poly.pdbx_seq_one_letter_code
_entity_poly.pdbx_strand_id
1 'polypeptide(L)'
;MANQIIRRRKQIACADRPENKTVWEGQTPPRFETKLEECRALLAAFEAASQSQSTDRTGIALDKLKEERDLEQAAYNYGGLLAAYALEAGNQALATKHDKPGSAWHQMRDAALIQAARELQADMAATVAGPDAALAAQYGIDAAAVAALTKEADDYDACLVAPIDSIEARAQLTLNLPEMARNMTAHFEILERIARAFRGTAAGEAFFQAFTAAGSVPDLGHGPGTGTGGGGNPTPGSSSLAPVSSSSGVVTPSSSSIFVSSSSSLPPSSTSSLFPSSSFPIPSSSSLP
;
A
#
# COMPACT_ATOMS: atom_id res chain seq x y z
N MET A 1 -1.82 -21.27 -0.59
CA MET A 1 -0.58 -20.44 -0.60
C MET A 1 0.09 -20.39 0.78
N ALA A 2 -0.64 -20.17 1.89
CA ALA A 2 -0.07 -20.12 3.24
C ALA A 2 0.84 -21.31 3.62
N ASN A 3 0.47 -22.55 3.28
CA ASN A 3 1.30 -23.73 3.56
C ASN A 3 2.66 -23.71 2.84
N GLN A 4 2.74 -23.13 1.64
CA GLN A 4 4.00 -23.00 0.91
C GLN A 4 4.93 -21.98 1.58
N ILE A 5 4.39 -20.84 2.01
CA ILE A 5 5.15 -19.82 2.77
C ILE A 5 5.72 -20.43 4.05
N ILE A 6 4.88 -21.11 4.84
CA ILE A 6 5.30 -21.76 6.10
C ILE A 6 6.39 -22.79 5.84
N ARG A 7 6.23 -23.63 4.81
CA ARG A 7 7.22 -24.63 4.39
C ARG A 7 8.57 -23.98 4.08
N ARG A 8 8.59 -22.94 3.24
CA ARG A 8 9.83 -22.29 2.80
C ARG A 8 10.50 -21.49 3.93
N ARG A 9 9.72 -20.82 4.80
CA ARG A 9 10.24 -20.20 6.03
C ARG A 9 10.97 -21.21 6.91
N LYS A 10 10.39 -22.39 7.13
CA LYS A 10 11.00 -23.44 7.95
C LYS A 10 12.33 -23.93 7.35
N GLN A 11 12.43 -24.07 6.04
CA GLN A 11 13.69 -24.45 5.38
C GLN A 11 14.78 -23.40 5.56
N ILE A 12 14.46 -22.11 5.33
CA ILE A 12 15.42 -21.02 5.54
C ILE A 12 15.85 -20.97 7.02
N ALA A 13 14.88 -21.01 7.94
CA ALA A 13 15.15 -21.01 9.38
C ALA A 13 16.00 -22.22 9.82
N CYS A 14 15.86 -23.37 9.16
CA CYS A 14 16.72 -24.53 9.38
C CYS A 14 18.16 -24.25 8.94
N ALA A 15 18.36 -23.69 7.74
CA ALA A 15 19.69 -23.31 7.25
C ALA A 15 20.36 -22.24 8.13
N ASP A 16 19.58 -21.31 8.69
CA ASP A 16 20.06 -20.21 9.51
C ASP A 16 20.44 -20.58 10.94
N ARG A 17 20.15 -21.80 11.40
CA ARG A 17 20.54 -22.24 12.74
C ARG A 17 22.08 -22.24 12.86
N PRO A 18 22.65 -21.75 13.97
CA PRO A 18 24.10 -21.67 14.14
C PRO A 18 24.81 -23.00 13.88
N GLU A 19 24.24 -24.11 14.36
CA GLU A 19 24.78 -25.45 14.15
C GLU A 19 24.84 -25.85 12.67
N ASN A 20 23.85 -25.43 11.87
CA ASN A 20 23.77 -25.75 10.45
C ASN A 20 24.60 -24.79 9.59
N LYS A 21 24.74 -23.52 10.00
CA LYS A 21 25.58 -22.54 9.31
C LYS A 21 27.01 -23.02 9.15
N THR A 22 27.59 -23.61 10.20
CA THR A 22 28.96 -24.13 10.16
C THR A 22 29.21 -25.19 9.07
N VAL A 23 28.15 -25.83 8.56
CA VAL A 23 28.23 -26.87 7.53
C VAL A 23 28.37 -26.29 6.13
N TRP A 24 27.77 -25.12 5.86
CA TRP A 24 27.65 -24.57 4.51
C TRP A 24 28.31 -23.19 4.34
N GLU A 25 28.43 -22.40 5.40
CA GLU A 25 28.98 -21.04 5.35
C GLU A 25 30.49 -21.10 5.09
N GLY A 26 30.93 -20.44 4.01
CA GLY A 26 32.33 -20.50 3.56
C GLY A 26 32.79 -21.88 3.08
N GLN A 27 31.90 -22.88 2.99
CA GLN A 27 32.22 -24.24 2.55
C GLN A 27 31.92 -24.42 1.06
N THR A 28 32.61 -25.38 0.43
CA THR A 28 32.33 -25.74 -0.97
C THR A 28 31.08 -26.62 -1.03
N PRO A 29 30.09 -26.35 -1.91
CA PRO A 29 30.10 -25.34 -2.98
C PRO A 29 29.64 -23.93 -2.52
N PRO A 30 30.39 -22.86 -2.88
CA PRO A 30 30.02 -21.48 -2.51
C PRO A 30 28.68 -21.03 -3.10
N ARG A 31 28.20 -21.72 -4.15
CA ARG A 31 26.93 -21.44 -4.80
C ARG A 31 25.72 -21.65 -3.88
N PHE A 32 25.85 -22.44 -2.81
CA PHE A 32 24.77 -22.66 -1.86
C PHE A 32 24.35 -21.36 -1.17
N GLU A 33 25.30 -20.59 -0.66
CA GLU A 33 25.06 -19.33 0.05
C GLU A 33 24.36 -18.32 -0.85
N THR A 34 24.90 -18.08 -2.05
CA THR A 34 24.25 -17.19 -3.04
C THR A 34 22.82 -17.64 -3.34
N LYS A 35 22.60 -18.95 -3.50
CA LYS A 35 21.26 -19.46 -3.84
C LYS A 35 20.29 -19.36 -2.66
N LEU A 36 20.79 -19.48 -1.43
CA LEU A 36 20.00 -19.28 -0.22
C LEU A 36 19.53 -17.82 -0.11
N GLU A 37 20.39 -16.85 -0.40
CA GLU A 37 20.00 -15.42 -0.44
C GLU A 37 18.97 -15.12 -1.53
N GLU A 38 19.14 -15.67 -2.75
CA GLU A 38 18.13 -15.57 -3.81
C GLU A 38 16.78 -16.13 -3.35
N CYS A 39 16.76 -17.27 -2.63
CA CYS A 39 15.54 -17.86 -2.10
C CYS A 39 14.90 -16.99 -1.01
N ARG A 40 15.70 -16.33 -0.15
CA ARG A 40 15.20 -15.37 0.85
C ARG A 40 14.49 -14.19 0.18
N ALA A 41 15.12 -13.59 -0.83
CA ALA A 41 14.54 -12.48 -1.59
C ALA A 41 13.22 -12.88 -2.27
N LEU A 42 13.18 -14.06 -2.91
CA LEU A 42 11.97 -14.57 -3.55
C LEU A 42 10.84 -14.85 -2.55
N LEU A 43 11.15 -15.45 -1.38
CA LEU A 43 10.16 -15.69 -0.34
C LEU A 43 9.59 -14.37 0.19
N ALA A 44 10.45 -13.38 0.48
CA ALA A 44 10.02 -12.07 0.94
C ALA A 44 9.11 -11.36 -0.09
N ALA A 45 9.48 -11.40 -1.37
CA ALA A 45 8.66 -10.85 -2.45
C ALA A 45 7.30 -11.55 -2.57
N PHE A 46 7.27 -12.89 -2.45
CA PHE A 46 6.03 -13.66 -2.50
C PHE A 46 5.13 -13.41 -1.28
N GLU A 47 5.71 -13.27 -0.09
CA GLU A 47 4.97 -12.90 1.13
C GLU A 47 4.35 -11.51 1.02
N ALA A 48 5.12 -10.52 0.55
CA ALA A 48 4.63 -9.17 0.31
C ALA A 48 3.48 -9.16 -0.70
N ALA A 49 3.61 -9.88 -1.82
CA ALA A 49 2.55 -10.00 -2.82
C ALA A 49 1.28 -10.66 -2.24
N SER A 50 1.43 -11.71 -1.45
CA SER A 50 0.30 -12.38 -0.77
C SER A 50 -0.37 -11.48 0.27
N GLN A 51 0.40 -10.66 0.98
CA GLN A 51 -0.13 -9.72 1.96
C GLN A 51 -0.89 -8.58 1.27
N SER A 52 -0.34 -8.00 0.21
CA SER A 52 -1.00 -6.96 -0.59
C SER A 52 -2.34 -7.43 -1.17
N GLN A 53 -2.47 -8.71 -1.51
CA GLN A 53 -3.75 -9.28 -1.95
C GLN A 53 -4.82 -9.33 -0.84
N SER A 54 -4.38 -9.32 0.43
CA SER A 54 -5.20 -9.51 1.62
C SER A 54 -5.49 -8.20 2.39
N THR A 55 -4.84 -7.08 2.04
CA THR A 55 -5.03 -5.79 2.73
C THR A 55 -6.43 -5.24 2.51
N ASP A 56 -7.07 -4.81 3.60
CA ASP A 56 -8.40 -4.19 3.59
C ASP A 56 -8.37 -2.81 2.94
N ARG A 57 -9.38 -2.53 2.10
CA ARG A 57 -9.52 -1.27 1.33
C ARG A 57 -10.58 -0.32 1.89
N THR A 58 -11.07 -0.62 3.09
CA THR A 58 -12.12 0.14 3.77
C THR A 58 -11.75 1.61 3.99
N GLY A 59 -10.44 1.96 4.00
CA GLY A 59 -9.94 3.32 4.14
C GLY A 59 -10.12 4.23 2.91
N ILE A 60 -10.14 3.69 1.68
CA ILE A 60 -10.06 4.52 0.46
C ILE A 60 -11.25 5.48 0.32
N ALA A 61 -12.45 5.04 0.72
CA ALA A 61 -13.63 5.90 0.69
C ALA A 61 -13.58 7.02 1.74
N LEU A 62 -12.99 6.75 2.91
CA LEU A 62 -12.78 7.75 3.95
C LEU A 62 -11.72 8.76 3.53
N ASP A 63 -10.64 8.29 2.91
CA ASP A 63 -9.57 9.12 2.38
C ASP A 63 -10.13 10.05 1.30
N LYS A 64 -10.88 9.52 0.33
CA LYS A 64 -11.56 10.36 -0.69
C LYS A 64 -12.42 11.45 -0.04
N LEU A 65 -13.30 11.09 0.90
CA LEU A 65 -14.19 12.06 1.55
C LEU A 65 -13.45 13.13 2.36
N LYS A 66 -12.27 12.78 2.89
CA LYS A 66 -11.40 13.73 3.57
C LYS A 66 -10.76 14.69 2.57
N GLU A 67 -10.09 14.16 1.54
CA GLU A 67 -9.41 15.00 0.54
C GLU A 67 -10.40 15.85 -0.27
N GLU A 68 -11.63 15.37 -0.50
CA GLU A 68 -12.72 16.15 -1.11
C GLU A 68 -13.04 17.40 -0.29
N ARG A 69 -13.23 17.23 1.02
CA ARG A 69 -13.54 18.33 1.93
C ARG A 69 -12.38 19.30 2.06
N ASP A 70 -11.16 18.79 2.10
CA ASP A 70 -9.93 19.59 2.22
C ASP A 70 -9.78 20.46 0.94
N LEU A 71 -10.02 19.90 -0.25
CA LEU A 71 -10.05 20.65 -1.52
C LEU A 71 -11.19 21.67 -1.59
N GLU A 72 -12.41 21.30 -1.23
CA GLU A 72 -13.57 22.21 -1.22
C GLU A 72 -13.33 23.42 -0.31
N GLN A 73 -12.78 23.18 0.89
CA GLN A 73 -12.47 24.23 1.84
C GLN A 73 -11.35 25.14 1.33
N ALA A 74 -10.30 24.56 0.74
CA ALA A 74 -9.21 25.33 0.13
C ALA A 74 -9.73 26.19 -1.03
N ALA A 75 -10.54 25.62 -1.94
CA ALA A 75 -11.10 26.32 -3.08
C ALA A 75 -12.05 27.46 -2.65
N TYR A 76 -12.88 27.24 -1.63
CA TYR A 76 -13.72 28.29 -1.06
C TYR A 76 -12.89 29.44 -0.48
N ASN A 77 -11.87 29.12 0.32
CA ASN A 77 -11.04 30.14 0.96
C ASN A 77 -10.24 30.95 -0.08
N TYR A 78 -9.52 30.28 -0.98
CA TYR A 78 -8.70 30.95 -1.97
C TYR A 78 -9.52 31.63 -3.06
N GLY A 79 -10.68 31.08 -3.43
CA GLY A 79 -11.62 31.71 -4.36
C GLY A 79 -12.15 33.03 -3.84
N GLY A 80 -12.49 33.10 -2.54
CA GLY A 80 -12.90 34.35 -1.89
C GLY A 80 -11.78 35.40 -1.84
N LEU A 81 -10.54 34.99 -1.54
CA LEU A 81 -9.39 35.91 -1.56
C LEU A 81 -9.12 36.46 -2.96
N LEU A 82 -9.14 35.59 -3.98
CA LEU A 82 -8.95 36.00 -5.38
C LEU A 82 -10.08 36.93 -5.85
N ALA A 83 -11.32 36.68 -5.44
CA ALA A 83 -12.43 37.55 -5.78
C ALA A 83 -12.31 38.93 -5.13
N ALA A 84 -11.91 39.00 -3.85
CA ALA A 84 -11.68 40.26 -3.15
C ALA A 84 -10.57 41.10 -3.81
N TYR A 85 -9.45 40.46 -4.14
CA TYR A 85 -8.37 41.08 -4.92
C TYR A 85 -8.86 41.58 -6.28
N ALA A 86 -9.61 40.75 -7.01
CA ALA A 86 -10.09 41.07 -8.35
C ALA A 86 -11.06 42.26 -8.36
N LEU A 87 -11.86 42.45 -7.31
CA LEU A 87 -12.72 43.62 -7.16
C LEU A 87 -11.91 44.92 -7.01
N GLU A 88 -10.83 44.90 -6.22
CA GLU A 88 -9.96 46.07 -6.04
C GLU A 88 -9.15 46.38 -7.31
N ALA A 89 -8.70 45.35 -8.01
CA ALA A 89 -8.04 45.48 -9.31
C ALA A 89 -9.00 45.87 -10.47
N GLY A 90 -10.31 46.01 -10.20
CA GLY A 90 -11.31 46.38 -11.21
C GLY A 90 -11.70 45.25 -12.18
N ASN A 91 -11.32 44.00 -11.90
CA ASN A 91 -11.63 42.83 -12.72
C ASN A 91 -12.88 42.09 -12.21
N GLN A 92 -14.06 42.64 -12.49
CA GLN A 92 -15.32 42.03 -12.04
C GLN A 92 -15.60 40.64 -12.62
N ALA A 93 -15.07 40.34 -13.81
CA ALA A 93 -15.24 39.03 -14.43
C ALA A 93 -14.53 37.95 -13.62
N LEU A 94 -13.29 38.21 -13.19
CA LEU A 94 -12.52 37.30 -12.35
C LEU A 94 -13.14 37.14 -10.96
N ALA A 95 -13.64 38.24 -10.38
CA ALA A 95 -14.34 38.19 -9.10
C ALA A 95 -15.60 37.30 -9.17
N THR A 96 -16.47 37.54 -10.15
CA THR A 96 -17.72 36.78 -10.33
C THR A 96 -17.45 35.30 -10.62
N LYS A 97 -16.34 34.99 -11.31
CA LYS A 97 -15.96 33.61 -11.63
C LYS A 97 -15.71 32.79 -10.35
N HIS A 98 -14.98 33.34 -9.39
CA HIS A 98 -14.48 32.63 -8.21
C HIS A 98 -15.23 32.92 -6.91
N ASP A 99 -16.06 33.96 -6.86
CA ASP A 99 -16.96 34.27 -5.75
C ASP A 99 -18.15 33.29 -5.71
N LYS A 100 -17.86 32.06 -5.28
CA LYS A 100 -18.85 30.99 -5.13
C LYS A 100 -19.08 30.72 -3.64
N PRO A 101 -20.33 30.55 -3.19
CA PRO A 101 -20.59 30.16 -1.81
C PRO A 101 -20.06 28.74 -1.56
N GLY A 102 -19.71 28.42 -0.31
CA GLY A 102 -19.22 27.07 0.05
C GLY A 102 -20.15 25.94 -0.40
N SER A 103 -21.48 26.15 -0.34
CA SER A 103 -22.46 25.19 -0.84
C SER A 103 -22.36 24.91 -2.34
N ALA A 104 -21.88 25.85 -3.15
CA ALA A 104 -21.67 25.64 -4.58
C ALA A 104 -20.46 24.74 -4.83
N TRP A 105 -19.39 24.86 -4.02
CA TRP A 105 -18.25 23.94 -4.04
C TRP A 105 -18.65 22.53 -3.60
N HIS A 106 -19.37 22.41 -2.48
CA HIS A 106 -19.86 21.14 -1.93
C HIS A 106 -20.83 20.36 -2.84
N GLN A 107 -21.45 21.01 -3.81
CA GLN A 107 -22.41 20.38 -4.73
C GLN A 107 -21.79 20.01 -6.08
N MET A 108 -20.51 20.33 -6.29
CA MET A 108 -19.82 19.95 -7.52
C MET A 108 -19.63 18.44 -7.57
N ARG A 109 -19.70 17.87 -8.77
CA ARG A 109 -19.25 16.50 -9.00
C ARG A 109 -17.73 16.48 -9.06
N ASP A 110 -17.11 15.37 -8.69
CA ASP A 110 -15.65 15.13 -8.70
C ASP A 110 -14.91 15.84 -9.86
N ALA A 111 -15.31 15.56 -11.10
CA ALA A 111 -14.66 16.13 -12.30
C ALA A 111 -14.83 17.66 -12.42
N ALA A 112 -15.98 18.19 -12.02
CA ALA A 112 -16.24 19.62 -12.04
C ALA A 112 -15.49 20.35 -10.91
N LEU A 113 -15.38 19.71 -9.73
CA LEU A 113 -14.63 20.24 -8.59
C LEU A 113 -13.15 20.38 -8.93
N ILE A 114 -12.53 19.33 -9.47
CA ILE A 114 -11.13 19.36 -9.90
C ILE A 114 -10.92 20.41 -10.98
N GLN A 115 -11.77 20.42 -12.02
CA GLN A 115 -11.63 21.41 -13.09
C GLN A 115 -11.70 22.84 -12.54
N ALA A 116 -12.68 23.13 -11.69
CA ALA A 116 -12.84 24.45 -11.08
C ALA A 116 -11.65 24.81 -10.18
N ALA A 117 -11.11 23.87 -9.40
CA ALA A 117 -9.92 24.08 -8.59
C ALA A 117 -8.66 24.35 -9.44
N ARG A 118 -8.48 23.66 -10.57
CA ARG A 118 -7.37 23.90 -11.50
C ARG A 118 -7.50 25.24 -12.22
N GLU A 119 -8.71 25.64 -12.57
CA GLU A 119 -8.96 26.98 -13.11
C GLU A 119 -8.63 28.08 -12.08
N LEU A 120 -9.04 27.89 -10.81
CA LEU A 120 -8.67 28.77 -9.71
C LEU A 120 -7.15 28.84 -9.51
N GLN A 121 -6.47 27.69 -9.49
CA GLN A 121 -5.01 27.59 -9.41
C GLN A 121 -4.34 28.39 -10.54
N ALA A 122 -4.78 28.20 -11.78
CA ALA A 122 -4.23 28.89 -12.94
C ALA A 122 -4.40 30.41 -12.85
N ASP A 123 -5.59 30.87 -12.43
CA ASP A 123 -5.87 32.30 -12.28
C ASP A 123 -5.09 32.93 -11.11
N MET A 124 -4.92 32.20 -9.99
CA MET A 124 -4.05 32.63 -8.90
C MET A 124 -2.59 32.70 -9.35
N ALA A 125 -2.08 31.69 -10.07
CA ALA A 125 -0.71 31.68 -10.57
C ALA A 125 -0.44 32.84 -11.55
N ALA A 126 -1.40 33.13 -12.43
CA ALA A 126 -1.35 34.28 -13.32
C ALA A 126 -1.32 35.61 -12.56
N THR A 127 -2.07 35.70 -11.46
CA THR A 127 -2.10 36.86 -10.57
C THR A 127 -0.74 37.07 -9.87
N VAL A 128 -0.14 36.00 -9.36
CA VAL A 128 1.19 36.03 -8.71
C VAL A 128 2.31 36.40 -9.68
N ALA A 129 2.18 36.02 -10.96
CA ALA A 129 3.14 36.36 -12.01
C ALA A 129 2.90 37.75 -12.66
N GLY A 130 1.78 38.39 -12.33
CA GLY A 130 1.31 39.62 -12.97
C GLY A 130 1.97 40.90 -12.43
N PRO A 131 1.67 42.05 -13.05
CA PRO A 131 2.18 43.36 -12.63
C PRO A 131 1.71 43.76 -11.21
N ASP A 132 0.59 43.21 -10.76
CA ASP A 132 -0.06 43.54 -9.49
C ASP A 132 0.26 42.52 -8.37
N ALA A 133 1.32 41.72 -8.53
CA ALA A 133 1.71 40.68 -7.57
C ALA A 133 1.89 41.20 -6.13
N ALA A 134 2.35 42.44 -5.97
CA ALA A 134 2.51 43.08 -4.65
C ALA A 134 1.17 43.37 -3.95
N LEU A 135 0.11 43.65 -4.72
CA LEU A 135 -1.25 43.80 -4.19
C LEU A 135 -1.83 42.42 -3.87
N ALA A 136 -1.68 41.45 -4.77
CA ALA A 136 -2.14 40.08 -4.55
C ALA A 136 -1.55 39.45 -3.28
N ALA A 137 -0.27 39.69 -2.98
CA ALA A 137 0.38 39.22 -1.77
C ALA A 137 -0.26 39.78 -0.48
N GLN A 138 -0.86 40.98 -0.50
CA GLN A 138 -1.56 41.54 0.66
C GLN A 138 -2.85 40.77 0.99
N TYR A 139 -3.43 40.10 -0.01
CA TYR A 139 -4.56 39.19 0.13
C TYR A 139 -4.13 37.75 0.44
N GLY A 140 -2.83 37.49 0.63
CA GLY A 140 -2.29 36.14 0.83
C GLY A 140 -2.29 35.29 -0.45
N ILE A 141 -2.42 35.90 -1.63
CA ILE A 141 -2.30 35.23 -2.92
C ILE A 141 -0.82 35.30 -3.31
N ASP A 142 -0.06 34.29 -2.89
CA ASP A 142 1.35 34.14 -3.19
C ASP A 142 1.66 32.74 -3.76
N ALA A 143 2.95 32.49 -4.06
CA ALA A 143 3.37 31.20 -4.59
C ALA A 143 3.11 30.03 -3.62
N ALA A 144 3.10 30.27 -2.31
CA ALA A 144 2.82 29.25 -1.31
C ALA A 144 1.33 28.89 -1.28
N ALA A 145 0.44 29.87 -1.41
CA ALA A 145 -1.00 29.64 -1.54
C ALA A 145 -1.34 28.86 -2.81
N VAL A 146 -0.71 29.20 -3.95
CA VAL A 146 -0.84 28.44 -5.20
C VAL A 146 -0.36 27.00 -5.00
N ALA A 147 0.79 26.79 -4.36
CA ALA A 147 1.31 25.45 -4.10
C ALA A 147 0.41 24.64 -3.15
N ALA A 148 -0.17 25.28 -2.14
CA ALA A 148 -1.11 24.65 -1.23
C ALA A 148 -2.38 24.18 -1.96
N LEU A 149 -3.01 25.05 -2.78
CA LEU A 149 -4.17 24.65 -3.58
C LEU A 149 -3.82 23.55 -4.59
N THR A 150 -2.64 23.63 -5.21
CA THR A 150 -2.14 22.60 -6.14
C THR A 150 -2.04 21.26 -5.45
N LYS A 151 -1.45 21.21 -4.25
CA LYS A 151 -1.31 20.00 -3.45
C LYS A 151 -2.67 19.37 -3.15
N GLU A 152 -3.64 20.14 -2.65
CA GLU A 152 -4.98 19.60 -2.32
C GLU A 152 -5.70 19.08 -3.58
N ALA A 153 -5.52 19.75 -4.73
CA ALA A 153 -6.08 19.28 -6.00
C ALA A 153 -5.40 18.00 -6.51
N ASP A 154 -4.08 17.84 -6.31
CA ASP A 154 -3.33 16.63 -6.65
C ASP A 154 -3.72 15.47 -5.72
N ASP A 155 -3.85 15.71 -4.41
CA ASP A 155 -4.19 14.71 -3.40
C ASP A 155 -5.61 14.15 -3.63
N TYR A 156 -6.60 15.02 -3.93
CA TYR A 156 -7.95 14.57 -4.26
C TYR A 156 -8.02 13.83 -5.61
N ASP A 157 -7.32 14.30 -6.65
CA ASP A 157 -7.27 13.62 -7.96
C ASP A 157 -6.65 12.22 -7.82
N ALA A 158 -5.60 12.07 -7.03
CA ALA A 158 -5.00 10.78 -6.70
C ALA A 158 -6.02 9.84 -6.02
N CYS A 159 -6.89 10.36 -5.15
CA CYS A 159 -7.95 9.57 -4.50
C CYS A 159 -9.04 9.09 -5.47
N LEU A 160 -9.27 9.79 -6.59
CA LEU A 160 -10.23 9.35 -7.61
C LEU A 160 -9.71 8.16 -8.42
N VAL A 161 -8.41 8.14 -8.72
CA VAL A 161 -7.78 7.11 -9.54
C VAL A 161 -7.35 5.90 -8.71
N ALA A 162 -6.99 6.10 -7.42
CA ALA A 162 -6.52 5.05 -6.52
C ALA A 162 -7.41 3.79 -6.47
N PRO A 163 -8.76 3.87 -6.48
CA PRO A 163 -9.61 2.69 -6.52
C PRO A 163 -9.39 1.83 -7.76
N ILE A 164 -9.22 2.45 -8.94
CA ILE A 164 -9.02 1.77 -10.22
C ILE A 164 -7.64 1.12 -10.22
N ASP A 165 -6.60 1.89 -9.90
CA ASP A 165 -5.22 1.42 -9.86
C ASP A 165 -5.06 0.23 -8.90
N SER A 166 -5.72 0.28 -7.75
CA SER A 166 -5.66 -0.82 -6.78
C SER A 166 -6.48 -2.04 -7.19
N ILE A 167 -7.52 -1.91 -8.02
CA ILE A 167 -8.19 -3.06 -8.65
C ILE A 167 -7.24 -3.70 -9.68
N GLU A 168 -6.65 -2.89 -10.55
CA GLU A 168 -5.74 -3.35 -11.60
C GLU A 168 -4.48 -4.01 -10.99
N ALA A 169 -3.85 -3.36 -10.02
CA ALA A 169 -2.71 -3.92 -9.30
C ALA A 169 -3.04 -5.26 -8.64
N ARG A 170 -4.23 -5.41 -8.06
CA ARG A 170 -4.67 -6.70 -7.48
C ARG A 170 -4.92 -7.75 -8.55
N ALA A 171 -5.50 -7.37 -9.68
CA ALA A 171 -5.69 -8.27 -10.81
C ALA A 171 -4.34 -8.79 -11.32
N GLN A 172 -3.38 -7.88 -11.54
CA GLN A 172 -2.01 -8.22 -11.94
C GLN A 172 -1.31 -9.10 -10.91
N LEU A 173 -1.38 -8.76 -9.62
CA LEU A 173 -0.83 -9.59 -8.54
C LEU A 173 -1.45 -10.99 -8.55
N THR A 174 -2.77 -11.09 -8.71
CA THR A 174 -3.47 -12.38 -8.73
C THR A 174 -3.03 -13.24 -9.92
N LEU A 175 -2.80 -12.64 -11.09
CA LEU A 175 -2.27 -13.31 -12.26
C LEU A 175 -0.81 -13.76 -12.09
N ASN A 176 0.00 -12.96 -11.40
CA ASN A 176 1.44 -13.19 -11.24
C ASN A 176 1.78 -14.17 -10.09
N LEU A 177 0.93 -14.27 -9.06
CA LEU A 177 1.17 -15.13 -7.88
C LEU A 177 1.49 -16.60 -8.24
N PRO A 178 0.78 -17.28 -9.15
CA PRO A 178 1.14 -18.64 -9.57
C PRO A 178 2.52 -18.75 -10.21
N GLU A 179 2.94 -17.75 -10.99
CA GLU A 179 4.28 -17.72 -11.58
C GLU A 179 5.35 -17.49 -10.51
N MET A 180 5.14 -16.52 -9.60
CA MET A 180 6.04 -16.28 -8.47
C MET A 180 6.19 -17.54 -7.60
N ALA A 181 5.09 -18.25 -7.32
CA ALA A 181 5.12 -19.50 -6.55
C ALA A 181 5.90 -20.62 -7.27
N ARG A 182 5.74 -20.74 -8.59
CA ARG A 182 6.50 -21.70 -9.42
C ARG A 182 8.00 -21.34 -9.44
N ASN A 183 8.33 -20.08 -9.67
CA ASN A 183 9.70 -19.60 -9.70
C ASN A 183 10.41 -19.80 -8.35
N MET A 184 9.75 -19.41 -7.25
CA MET A 184 10.21 -19.68 -5.89
C MET A 184 10.46 -21.18 -5.69
N THR A 185 9.48 -22.04 -6.04
CA THR A 185 9.62 -23.49 -5.89
C THR A 185 10.81 -24.05 -6.67
N ALA A 186 11.01 -23.63 -7.92
CA ALA A 186 12.15 -24.04 -8.73
C ALA A 186 13.50 -23.63 -8.11
N HIS A 187 13.59 -22.43 -7.54
CA HIS A 187 14.79 -21.97 -6.83
C HIS A 187 15.10 -22.82 -5.61
N PHE A 188 14.08 -23.19 -4.82
CA PHE A 188 14.25 -24.07 -3.66
C PHE A 188 14.63 -25.50 -4.07
N GLU A 189 14.12 -26.03 -5.19
CA GLU A 189 14.53 -27.35 -5.70
C GLU A 189 16.01 -27.36 -6.13
N ILE A 190 16.49 -26.28 -6.73
CA ILE A 190 17.92 -26.11 -7.05
C ILE A 190 18.73 -26.03 -5.75
N LEU A 191 18.27 -25.26 -4.76
CA LEU A 191 18.93 -25.14 -3.47
C LEU A 191 19.06 -26.50 -2.76
N GLU A 192 17.97 -27.29 -2.72
CA GLU A 192 17.98 -28.65 -2.17
C GLU A 192 18.95 -29.57 -2.93
N ARG A 193 19.05 -29.43 -4.26
CA ARG A 193 20.02 -30.19 -5.07
C ARG A 193 21.45 -29.83 -4.72
N ILE A 194 21.75 -28.55 -4.50
CA ILE A 194 23.08 -28.09 -4.07
C ILE A 194 23.38 -28.57 -2.64
N ALA A 195 22.39 -28.52 -1.74
CA ALA A 195 22.54 -28.97 -0.35
C ALA A 195 23.02 -30.42 -0.23
N ARG A 196 22.68 -31.28 -1.21
CA ARG A 196 23.12 -32.67 -1.28
C ARG A 196 24.65 -32.82 -1.31
N ALA A 197 25.39 -31.81 -1.79
CA ALA A 197 26.84 -31.84 -1.84
C ALA A 197 27.49 -31.90 -0.44
N PHE A 198 26.81 -31.43 0.60
CA PHE A 198 27.34 -31.42 1.97
C PHE A 198 27.30 -32.79 2.66
N ARG A 199 26.63 -33.80 2.08
CA ARG A 199 26.47 -35.15 2.66
C ARG A 199 27.76 -35.94 2.84
N GLY A 200 28.91 -35.42 2.41
CA GLY A 200 30.22 -36.05 2.58
C GLY A 200 30.70 -36.16 4.04
N THR A 201 30.03 -35.51 4.99
CA THR A 201 30.35 -35.56 6.43
C THR A 201 29.11 -35.92 7.25
N ALA A 202 29.30 -36.41 8.48
CA ALA A 202 28.19 -36.71 9.39
C ALA A 202 27.34 -35.46 9.72
N ALA A 203 28.00 -34.32 9.93
CA ALA A 203 27.32 -33.04 10.17
C ALA A 203 26.52 -32.60 8.93
N GLY A 204 27.08 -32.76 7.74
CA GLY A 204 26.40 -32.39 6.50
C GLY A 204 25.26 -33.33 6.10
N GLU A 205 25.34 -34.62 6.42
CA GLU A 205 24.20 -35.54 6.31
C GLU A 205 23.06 -35.13 7.25
N ALA A 206 23.38 -34.84 8.52
CA ALA A 206 22.39 -34.39 9.51
C ALA A 206 21.72 -33.07 9.08
N PHE A 207 22.51 -32.12 8.57
CA PHE A 207 22.01 -30.89 7.99
C PHE A 207 21.06 -31.16 6.81
N PHE A 208 21.46 -31.98 5.84
CA PHE A 208 20.63 -32.25 4.66
C PHE A 208 19.30 -32.91 5.03
N GLN A 209 19.31 -33.85 5.98
CA GLN A 209 18.07 -34.48 6.48
C GLN A 209 17.17 -33.47 7.20
N ALA A 210 17.74 -32.62 8.06
CA ALA A 210 16.98 -31.57 8.74
C ALA A 210 16.41 -30.54 7.75
N PHE A 211 17.18 -30.16 6.74
CA PHE A 211 16.80 -29.18 5.72
C PHE A 211 15.68 -29.68 4.81
N THR A 212 15.75 -30.94 4.38
CA THR A 212 14.69 -31.58 3.59
C THR A 212 13.44 -31.84 4.42
N ALA A 213 13.58 -32.28 5.67
CA ALA A 213 12.46 -32.48 6.60
C ALA A 213 11.75 -31.16 6.94
N ALA A 214 12.49 -30.06 7.14
CA ALA A 214 11.91 -28.72 7.32
C ALA A 214 11.10 -28.27 6.10
N GLY A 215 11.46 -28.79 4.93
CA GLY A 215 10.73 -28.64 3.67
C GLY A 215 9.55 -29.57 3.49
N SER A 216 9.32 -30.55 4.33
CA SER A 216 8.08 -31.33 4.29
C SER A 216 7.12 -30.78 5.34
N VAL A 217 5.94 -30.33 4.93
CA VAL A 217 4.83 -30.11 5.86
C VAL A 217 4.06 -31.43 5.90
N PRO A 218 3.94 -32.09 7.06
CA PRO A 218 2.98 -33.19 7.20
C PRO A 218 1.59 -32.65 6.85
N ASP A 219 0.92 -33.27 5.88
CA ASP A 219 -0.49 -32.97 5.64
C ASP A 219 -1.28 -33.35 6.89
N LEU A 220 -1.78 -32.35 7.61
CA LEU A 220 -2.51 -32.52 8.87
C LEU A 220 -4.03 -32.58 8.66
N GLY A 221 -4.51 -32.66 7.40
CA GLY A 221 -5.95 -32.55 7.18
C GLY A 221 -6.44 -32.98 5.80
N HIS A 222 -6.45 -34.30 5.57
CA HIS A 222 -7.56 -35.04 4.93
C HIS A 222 -7.61 -36.41 5.62
N GLY A 223 -8.23 -36.47 6.80
CA GLY A 223 -8.57 -37.76 7.39
C GLY A 223 -9.50 -38.53 6.43
N PRO A 224 -9.36 -39.85 6.28
CA PRO A 224 -10.33 -40.63 5.52
C PRO A 224 -11.68 -40.40 6.20
N GLY A 225 -12.59 -39.70 5.52
CA GLY A 225 -13.97 -39.62 5.96
C GLY A 225 -14.41 -41.05 6.21
N THR A 226 -14.71 -41.38 7.46
CA THR A 226 -15.34 -42.65 7.81
C THR A 226 -16.71 -42.63 7.14
N GLY A 227 -16.73 -43.06 5.88
CA GLY A 227 -17.93 -43.43 5.15
C GLY A 227 -18.51 -44.68 5.79
N THR A 228 -19.03 -44.52 7.00
CA THR A 228 -19.96 -45.47 7.58
C THR A 228 -21.31 -45.13 6.98
N GLY A 229 -21.62 -45.82 5.88
CA GLY A 229 -22.98 -45.94 5.39
C GLY A 229 -23.89 -46.55 6.45
N GLY A 230 -25.15 -46.14 6.42
CA GLY A 230 -26.23 -46.54 7.31
C GLY A 230 -26.95 -45.28 7.79
N GLY A 231 -28.03 -44.82 7.17
CA GLY A 231 -29.25 -45.56 6.91
C GLY A 231 -30.18 -45.38 8.10
N GLY A 232 -31.16 -44.46 7.99
CA GLY A 232 -32.23 -44.34 8.98
C GLY A 232 -32.77 -42.91 9.18
N ASN A 233 -33.76 -42.54 8.35
CA ASN A 233 -34.81 -41.61 8.76
C ASN A 233 -35.68 -42.33 9.83
N PRO A 234 -36.05 -41.68 10.96
CA PRO A 234 -37.44 -41.24 11.05
C PRO A 234 -37.67 -39.96 11.87
N THR A 235 -38.67 -39.21 11.42
CA THR A 235 -39.51 -38.24 12.15
C THR A 235 -40.97 -38.77 12.03
N PRO A 236 -42.00 -38.43 12.84
CA PRO A 236 -42.11 -37.76 14.16
C PRO A 236 -42.95 -38.57 15.20
N GLY A 237 -43.09 -38.09 16.45
CA GLY A 237 -44.23 -38.52 17.28
C GLY A 237 -44.24 -38.17 18.78
N SER A 238 -44.96 -37.08 19.11
CA SER A 238 -45.81 -36.86 20.31
C SER A 238 -45.20 -36.48 21.68
N SER A 239 -45.36 -35.18 21.97
CA SER A 239 -46.11 -34.60 23.12
C SER A 239 -45.78 -35.03 24.56
N SER A 240 -45.37 -34.07 25.40
CA SER A 240 -46.08 -33.71 26.65
C SER A 240 -45.43 -32.52 27.41
N LEU A 241 -46.22 -31.44 27.51
CA LEU A 241 -46.45 -30.52 28.65
C LEU A 241 -45.29 -29.76 29.35
N ALA A 242 -45.45 -28.43 29.31
CA ALA A 242 -44.81 -27.41 30.16
C ALA A 242 -45.30 -27.48 31.64
N PRO A 243 -44.72 -26.74 32.62
CA PRO A 243 -44.85 -25.28 32.67
C PRO A 243 -43.64 -24.48 33.23
N VAL A 244 -43.57 -23.22 32.74
CA VAL A 244 -43.24 -21.94 33.42
C VAL A 244 -42.41 -21.98 34.71
N SER A 245 -41.27 -21.26 34.69
CA SER A 245 -40.89 -20.37 35.80
C SER A 245 -39.94 -19.27 35.32
N SER A 246 -40.43 -18.05 35.47
CA SER A 246 -39.76 -16.78 35.26
C SER A 246 -38.68 -16.55 36.33
N SER A 247 -37.49 -16.09 35.94
CA SER A 247 -36.68 -15.29 36.87
C SER A 247 -35.86 -14.26 36.10
N SER A 248 -36.11 -13.00 36.46
CA SER A 248 -35.44 -11.80 35.99
C SER A 248 -34.02 -11.75 36.54
N GLY A 249 -33.03 -11.68 35.65
CA GLY A 249 -31.63 -11.43 35.98
C GLY A 249 -31.13 -10.16 35.29
N VAL A 250 -30.99 -9.10 36.07
CA VAL A 250 -30.42 -7.81 35.69
C VAL A 250 -28.96 -7.99 35.29
N VAL A 251 -28.56 -7.57 34.09
CA VAL A 251 -27.16 -7.46 33.67
C VAL A 251 -26.81 -5.98 33.52
N THR A 252 -25.95 -5.51 34.41
CA THR A 252 -25.27 -4.21 34.33
C THR A 252 -24.09 -4.31 33.35
N PRO A 253 -23.88 -3.33 32.46
CA PRO A 253 -22.62 -3.24 31.73
C PRO A 253 -21.60 -2.43 32.55
N SER A 254 -20.54 -3.09 33.00
CA SER A 254 -19.37 -2.42 33.58
C SER A 254 -18.36 -2.12 32.48
N SER A 255 -18.01 -0.85 32.35
CA SER A 255 -16.97 -0.30 31.48
C SER A 255 -15.59 -0.87 31.79
N SER A 256 -14.73 -1.02 30.79
CA SER A 256 -13.31 -0.61 30.84
C SER A 256 -12.65 -0.68 29.47
N SER A 257 -12.09 0.46 29.09
CA SER A 257 -11.37 0.81 27.87
C SER A 257 -9.98 0.16 27.78
N ILE A 258 -9.53 -0.20 26.57
CA ILE A 258 -8.12 -0.08 26.15
C ILE A 258 -8.11 0.26 24.64
N PHE A 259 -8.05 1.55 24.31
CA PHE A 259 -7.65 2.00 22.97
C PHE A 259 -6.12 2.19 23.00
N VAL A 260 -5.39 1.34 22.27
CA VAL A 260 -3.97 1.53 22.02
C VAL A 260 -3.82 2.43 20.81
N SER A 261 -3.34 3.65 21.03
CA SER A 261 -2.89 4.55 19.96
C SER A 261 -1.59 4.03 19.36
N SER A 262 -1.64 3.56 18.11
CA SER A 262 -0.43 3.30 17.32
C SER A 262 -0.09 4.54 16.51
N SER A 263 0.88 5.30 17.02
CA SER A 263 1.52 6.41 16.32
C SER A 263 2.47 5.85 15.26
N SER A 264 2.09 5.90 13.98
CA SER A 264 2.99 5.58 12.88
C SER A 264 3.87 6.79 12.57
N SER A 265 5.10 6.82 13.10
CA SER A 265 6.12 7.76 12.65
C SER A 265 6.69 7.29 11.31
N LEU A 266 6.55 8.09 10.26
CA LEU A 266 7.26 7.91 9.00
C LEU A 266 8.76 8.20 9.18
N PRO A 267 9.67 7.42 8.58
CA PRO A 267 11.09 7.74 8.57
C PRO A 267 11.42 8.84 7.55
N PRO A 268 12.50 9.64 7.78
CA PRO A 268 12.93 10.66 6.84
C PRO A 268 13.69 10.04 5.65
N SER A 269 13.17 10.26 4.45
CA SER A 269 13.86 9.95 3.18
C SER A 269 14.95 10.99 2.92
N SER A 270 16.17 10.67 3.34
CA SER A 270 17.38 11.36 2.88
C SER A 270 18.00 10.57 1.74
N THR A 271 17.93 11.08 0.51
CA THR A 271 18.88 10.70 -0.55
C THR A 271 19.23 11.91 -1.38
N SER A 272 20.39 12.47 -1.05
CA SER A 272 21.24 13.25 -1.92
C SER A 272 21.54 12.48 -3.21
N SER A 273 21.39 13.12 -4.37
CA SER A 273 22.13 12.74 -5.57
C SER A 273 22.71 13.98 -6.23
N LEU A 274 24.03 14.02 -6.19
CA LEU A 274 24.90 14.92 -6.93
C LEU A 274 24.74 14.64 -8.43
N PHE A 275 24.32 15.65 -9.19
CA PHE A 275 24.51 15.65 -10.64
C PHE A 275 25.76 16.49 -10.97
N PRO A 276 26.73 15.95 -11.73
CA PRO A 276 27.88 16.70 -12.18
C PRO A 276 27.49 17.67 -13.31
N SER A 277 27.97 18.91 -13.20
CA SER A 277 27.87 19.96 -14.19
C SER A 277 28.63 19.61 -15.48
N SER A 278 27.92 19.40 -16.58
CA SER A 278 28.49 19.41 -17.92
C SER A 278 28.48 20.84 -18.47
N SER A 279 29.65 21.47 -18.48
CA SER A 279 29.91 22.71 -19.22
C SER A 279 29.80 22.44 -20.73
N PHE A 280 28.87 23.12 -21.40
CA PHE A 280 28.87 23.22 -22.86
C PHE A 280 29.73 24.41 -23.30
N PRO A 281 30.72 24.21 -24.20
CA PRO A 281 31.48 25.31 -24.76
C PRO A 281 30.66 26.08 -25.82
N ILE A 282 30.71 27.40 -25.72
CA ILE A 282 30.20 28.37 -26.69
C ILE A 282 31.17 28.42 -27.89
N PRO A 283 30.73 28.22 -29.14
CA PRO A 283 31.56 28.51 -30.29
C PRO A 283 31.56 30.02 -30.61
N SER A 284 32.74 30.62 -30.48
CA SER A 284 33.06 31.97 -30.93
C SER A 284 33.11 32.05 -32.47
N SER A 285 32.37 33.04 -33.00
CA SER A 285 32.61 33.87 -34.18
C SER A 285 33.63 33.43 -35.26
N SER A 286 33.18 33.48 -36.52
CA SER A 286 34.06 33.75 -37.68
C SER A 286 33.38 34.69 -38.68
N SER A 287 34.10 35.75 -38.99
CA SER A 287 33.79 36.81 -39.95
C SER A 287 34.08 36.39 -41.39
N LEU A 288 33.25 36.90 -42.32
CA LEU A 288 33.59 37.44 -43.66
C LEU A 288 34.15 36.44 -44.72
N PRO A 289 34.12 36.76 -46.04
CA PRO A 289 33.94 38.04 -46.75
C PRO A 289 32.51 38.43 -47.16
#